data_AF-A0A663F2A0-F1
#
_entry.id   AF-A0A663F2A0-F1
#
_cell.length_a   1.000
_cell.length_b   1.000
_cell.length_c   1.000
_cell.angle_alpha   90.00
_cell.angle_beta   90.00
_cell.angle_gamma   90.00
#
_symmetry.space_group_name_H-M   'P 1'
#
loop_
_entity.id
_entity.type
_entity.pdbx_description
1 polymer ?
#
loop_
_entity_poly.entity_id
_entity_poly.type
_entity_poly.pdbx_seq_one_letter_code
_entity_poly.pdbx_strand_id
1 'polypeptide(L)'
;MSSHPSHTISLKIVIKVSHQFQIFLESRKNILHTLKTTILSCGWIIYLTYYNSRNIGLILTLVLNRLYKHGYIHIGSFSFSVLSGKVMVREIYFITEDMSIRIQDGFIIFRWWKMYNPKQKQHDPKAETRLYIMVNDFEFHVYNRSELYGQLQELFGLDPTIIPAKKDDEKAQVNGRQRTHTNLESVKVKTESQDPSSSWRSLIPVIKVNVSTGRLAFGNHYQPQTLCINFDDAFLTYTTKPPSSHLDQFMHIVKGKLENVRVMLVPSPRYVGLQNDEPPRLMGEGFVVMQSNDVDIYYYMDEPGIFLLQEWGQFIVNTYWGF
;
A
#
# COMPACT_ATOMS: atom_id res chain seq x y z
N MET A 1 -57.50 49.40 -66.18
CA MET A 1 -57.23 47.95 -66.02
C MET A 1 -56.29 47.76 -64.86
N SER A 2 -56.84 47.39 -63.71
CA SER A 2 -56.16 47.22 -62.43
C SER A 2 -55.83 45.75 -62.18
N SER A 3 -54.56 45.39 -62.27
CA SER A 3 -53.96 44.18 -61.65
C SER A 3 -52.48 44.20 -62.03
N HIS A 4 -51.53 44.46 -61.13
CA HIS A 4 -50.85 43.39 -60.39
C HIS A 4 -49.87 43.97 -59.33
N PRO A 5 -50.33 44.33 -58.12
CA PRO A 5 -49.44 44.49 -56.95
C PRO A 5 -49.38 43.22 -56.07
N SER A 6 -50.24 42.24 -56.31
CA SER A 6 -50.44 41.06 -55.45
C SER A 6 -49.30 40.03 -55.52
N HIS A 7 -48.71 39.80 -56.69
CA HIS A 7 -47.69 38.76 -56.87
C HIS A 7 -46.34 39.09 -56.20
N THR A 8 -45.92 40.35 -56.23
CA THR A 8 -44.64 40.80 -55.65
C THR A 8 -44.68 40.81 -54.12
N ILE A 9 -45.84 41.11 -53.53
CA ILE A 9 -46.08 41.06 -52.09
C ILE A 9 -46.12 39.60 -51.62
N SER A 10 -46.78 38.72 -52.39
CA SER A 10 -46.84 37.29 -52.12
C SER A 10 -45.45 36.64 -52.10
N LEU A 11 -44.57 36.96 -53.06
CA LEU A 11 -43.21 36.41 -53.11
C LEU A 11 -42.35 36.81 -51.91
N LYS A 12 -42.43 38.08 -51.48
CA LYS A 12 -41.70 38.58 -50.29
C LYS A 12 -42.18 37.90 -49.00
N ILE A 13 -43.48 37.62 -48.89
CA ILE A 13 -44.04 36.90 -47.75
C ILE A 13 -43.53 35.45 -47.76
N VAL A 14 -43.54 34.77 -48.90
CA VAL A 14 -43.04 33.38 -49.03
C VAL A 14 -41.56 33.28 -48.66
N ILE A 15 -40.72 34.20 -49.11
CA ILE A 15 -39.29 34.23 -48.76
C ILE A 15 -39.10 34.48 -47.25
N LYS A 16 -39.86 35.41 -46.67
CA LYS A 16 -39.78 35.71 -45.23
C LYS A 16 -40.26 34.55 -44.36
N VAL A 17 -41.31 33.84 -44.80
CA VAL A 17 -41.80 32.61 -44.14
C VAL A 17 -40.80 31.47 -44.29
N SER A 18 -40.18 31.30 -45.47
CA SER A 18 -39.14 30.29 -45.71
C SER A 18 -37.90 30.53 -44.84
N HIS A 19 -37.46 31.79 -44.71
CA HIS A 19 -36.34 32.16 -43.85
C HIS A 19 -36.66 31.98 -42.35
N GLN A 20 -37.87 32.37 -41.91
CA GLN A 20 -38.37 32.08 -40.56
C GLN A 20 -38.43 30.57 -40.28
N PHE A 21 -38.88 29.78 -41.26
CA PHE A 21 -38.94 28.32 -41.16
C PHE A 21 -37.55 27.69 -41.11
N GLN A 22 -36.58 28.19 -41.89
CA GLN A 22 -35.19 27.75 -41.79
C GLN A 22 -34.58 28.07 -40.41
N ILE A 23 -34.79 29.28 -39.88
CA ILE A 23 -34.33 29.63 -38.53
C ILE A 23 -34.97 28.72 -37.48
N PHE A 24 -36.27 28.42 -37.62
CA PHE A 24 -36.98 27.52 -36.72
C PHE A 24 -36.45 26.08 -36.79
N LEU A 25 -36.19 25.56 -38.00
CA LEU A 25 -35.58 24.25 -38.21
C LEU A 25 -34.16 24.18 -37.64
N GLU A 26 -33.36 25.24 -37.82
CA GLU A 26 -31.99 25.31 -37.30
C GLU A 26 -31.99 25.38 -35.77
N SER A 27 -32.90 26.15 -35.18
CA SER A 27 -33.14 26.20 -33.73
C SER A 27 -33.52 24.83 -33.18
N ARG A 28 -34.41 24.08 -33.84
CA ARG A 28 -34.78 22.70 -33.46
C ARG A 28 -33.57 21.75 -33.49
N LYS A 29 -32.71 21.84 -34.52
CA LYS A 29 -31.48 21.04 -34.62
C LYS A 29 -30.49 21.39 -33.52
N ASN A 30 -30.30 22.67 -33.20
CA ASN A 30 -29.42 23.14 -32.13
C ASN A 30 -29.91 22.68 -30.75
N ILE A 31 -31.21 22.74 -30.50
CA ILE A 31 -31.83 22.19 -29.28
C ILE A 31 -31.59 20.68 -29.19
N LEU A 32 -31.81 19.93 -30.29
CA LEU A 32 -31.57 18.50 -30.32
C LEU A 32 -30.09 18.16 -30.08
N HIS A 33 -29.17 18.92 -30.66
CA HIS A 33 -27.74 18.72 -30.44
C HIS A 33 -27.36 18.99 -28.98
N THR A 34 -27.91 20.04 -28.38
CA THR A 34 -27.70 20.40 -26.97
C THR A 34 -28.23 19.31 -26.04
N LEU A 35 -29.41 18.75 -26.32
CA LEU A 35 -29.96 17.63 -25.55
C LEU A 35 -29.08 16.38 -25.65
N LYS A 36 -28.58 16.05 -26.85
CA LYS A 36 -27.66 14.93 -27.04
C LYS A 36 -26.36 15.12 -26.27
N THR A 37 -25.77 16.31 -26.30
CA THR A 37 -24.55 16.61 -25.55
C THR A 37 -24.77 16.54 -24.04
N THR A 38 -25.92 17.00 -23.54
CA THR A 38 -26.26 16.94 -22.12
C THR A 38 -26.46 15.51 -21.63
N ILE A 39 -27.12 14.66 -22.43
CA ILE A 39 -27.29 13.24 -22.09
C ILE A 39 -25.93 12.53 -22.08
N LEU A 40 -25.08 12.80 -23.08
CA LEU A 40 -23.74 12.24 -23.15
C LEU A 40 -22.86 12.71 -21.98
N SER A 41 -22.91 14.00 -21.62
CA SER A 41 -22.15 14.53 -20.48
C SER A 41 -22.63 13.94 -19.16
N CYS A 42 -23.95 13.76 -18.99
CA CYS A 42 -24.50 13.10 -17.82
C CYS A 42 -24.02 11.64 -17.72
N GLY A 43 -24.11 10.89 -18.81
CA GLY A 43 -23.59 9.51 -18.88
C GLY A 43 -22.09 9.43 -18.60
N TRP A 44 -21.31 10.39 -19.11
CA TRP A 44 -19.87 10.48 -18.85
C TRP A 44 -19.55 10.77 -17.38
N ILE A 45 -20.28 11.68 -16.73
CA ILE A 45 -20.10 11.97 -15.30
C ILE A 45 -20.43 10.74 -14.45
N ILE A 46 -21.51 10.02 -14.78
CA ILE A 46 -21.87 8.76 -14.10
C ILE A 46 -20.75 7.73 -14.26
N TYR A 47 -20.22 7.58 -15.48
CA TYR A 47 -19.10 6.69 -15.76
C TYR A 47 -17.85 7.05 -14.94
N LEU A 48 -17.45 8.33 -14.94
CA LEU A 48 -16.29 8.81 -14.19
C LEU A 48 -16.45 8.63 -12.68
N THR A 49 -17.65 8.83 -12.16
CA THR A 49 -17.93 8.78 -10.72
C THR A 49 -17.94 7.34 -10.19
N TYR A 50 -18.59 6.42 -10.90
CA TYR A 50 -18.83 5.06 -10.38
C TYR A 50 -17.95 3.98 -11.01
N TYR A 51 -17.65 4.04 -12.31
CA TYR A 51 -17.04 2.92 -13.04
C TYR A 51 -15.54 3.09 -13.27
N ASN A 52 -15.05 4.33 -13.41
CA ASN A 52 -13.63 4.58 -13.68
C ASN A 52 -12.71 3.94 -12.62
N SER A 53 -13.08 4.02 -11.34
CA SER A 53 -12.27 3.46 -10.25
C SER A 53 -12.17 1.93 -10.28
N ARG A 54 -13.24 1.23 -10.71
CA ARG A 54 -13.25 -0.23 -10.87
C ARG A 54 -12.45 -0.66 -12.10
N ASN A 55 -12.55 0.09 -13.20
CA ASN A 55 -11.77 -0.17 -14.41
C ASN A 55 -10.26 -0.01 -14.16
N ILE A 56 -9.86 1.06 -13.44
CA ILE A 56 -8.46 1.25 -13.04
C ILE A 56 -8.00 0.12 -12.12
N GLY A 57 -8.83 -0.32 -11.17
CA GLY A 57 -8.53 -1.48 -10.31
C GLY A 57 -8.27 -2.76 -11.09
N LEU A 58 -9.09 -3.06 -12.11
CA LEU A 58 -8.92 -4.22 -12.99
C LEU A 58 -7.61 -4.12 -13.80
N ILE A 59 -7.35 -2.97 -14.41
CA ILE A 59 -6.10 -2.74 -15.16
C ILE A 59 -4.89 -2.94 -14.24
N LEU A 60 -4.94 -2.37 -13.03
CA LEU A 60 -3.86 -2.48 -12.05
C LEU A 60 -3.65 -3.94 -11.63
N THR A 61 -4.73 -4.68 -11.38
CA THR A 61 -4.69 -6.12 -11.07
C THR A 61 -3.99 -6.92 -12.19
N LEU A 62 -4.34 -6.67 -13.46
CA LEU A 62 -3.70 -7.34 -14.60
C LEU A 62 -2.21 -7.00 -14.72
N VAL A 63 -1.86 -5.72 -14.54
CA VAL A 63 -0.47 -5.26 -14.60
C VAL A 63 0.34 -5.88 -13.46
N LEU A 64 -0.18 -5.89 -12.24
CA LEU A 64 0.51 -6.43 -11.07
C LEU A 64 0.72 -7.94 -11.17
N ASN A 65 -0.29 -8.71 -11.60
CA ASN A 65 -0.14 -10.15 -11.82
C ASN A 65 0.79 -10.49 -12.99
N ARG A 66 0.95 -9.58 -13.96
CA ARG A 66 1.95 -9.75 -15.02
C ARG A 66 3.38 -9.50 -14.52
N LEU A 67 3.56 -8.56 -13.60
CA LEU A 67 4.87 -8.21 -13.04
C LEU A 67 5.31 -9.20 -11.95
N TYR A 68 4.41 -9.56 -11.04
CA TYR A 68 4.65 -10.48 -9.95
C TYR A 68 4.08 -11.86 -10.28
N LYS A 69 4.96 -12.78 -10.68
CA LYS A 69 4.58 -14.17 -11.01
C LYS A 69 4.39 -15.06 -9.77
N HIS A 70 4.95 -14.67 -8.62
CA HIS A 70 5.02 -15.50 -7.40
C HIS A 70 3.90 -15.20 -6.39
N GLY A 71 2.71 -14.90 -6.87
CA GLY A 71 1.55 -14.64 -6.02
C GLY A 71 0.38 -14.10 -6.81
N TYR A 72 -0.81 -14.19 -6.23
CA TYR A 72 -2.02 -13.62 -6.80
C TYR A 72 -2.34 -12.31 -6.10
N ILE A 73 -2.28 -11.21 -6.84
CA ILE A 73 -2.69 -9.88 -6.39
C ILE A 73 -4.05 -9.57 -7.02
N HIS A 74 -5.02 -9.18 -6.22
CA HIS A 74 -6.29 -8.66 -6.68
C HIS A 74 -6.56 -7.31 -6.03
N ILE A 75 -6.95 -6.33 -6.85
CA ILE A 75 -7.37 -5.00 -6.41
C ILE A 75 -8.73 -4.72 -7.02
N GLY A 76 -9.77 -4.65 -6.18
CA GLY A 76 -11.12 -4.43 -6.67
C GLY A 76 -11.31 -3.02 -7.24
N SER A 77 -10.97 -1.99 -6.48
CA SER A 77 -11.09 -0.61 -6.97
C SER A 77 -9.95 0.29 -6.53
N PHE A 78 -9.58 1.22 -7.42
CA PHE A 78 -8.55 2.20 -7.17
C PHE A 78 -9.06 3.59 -7.59
N SER A 79 -8.97 4.57 -6.70
CA SER A 79 -9.35 5.95 -6.99
C SER A 79 -8.27 6.91 -6.53
N PHE A 80 -7.95 7.88 -7.38
CA PHE A 80 -6.95 8.89 -7.09
C PHE A 80 -7.53 10.29 -7.26
N SER A 81 -7.47 11.07 -6.20
CA SER A 81 -7.91 12.47 -6.17
C SER A 81 -6.67 13.37 -6.11
N VAL A 82 -6.31 13.96 -7.24
CA VAL A 82 -5.14 14.85 -7.37
C VAL A 82 -5.27 16.05 -6.43
N LEU A 83 -6.41 16.75 -6.43
CA LEU A 83 -6.58 17.97 -5.63
C LEU A 83 -6.35 17.76 -4.12
N SER A 84 -6.76 16.60 -3.60
CA SER A 84 -6.62 16.23 -2.19
C SER A 84 -5.47 15.26 -1.92
N GLY A 85 -4.68 14.90 -2.94
CA GLY A 85 -3.61 13.89 -2.83
C GLY A 85 -4.08 12.58 -2.18
N LYS A 86 -5.37 12.27 -2.31
CA LYS A 86 -6.01 11.12 -1.66
C LYS A 86 -6.04 9.96 -2.65
N VAL A 87 -5.37 8.88 -2.30
CA VAL A 87 -5.44 7.58 -2.97
C VAL A 87 -6.35 6.70 -2.14
N MET A 88 -7.42 6.16 -2.73
CA MET A 88 -8.30 5.19 -2.09
C MET A 88 -8.20 3.86 -2.82
N VAL A 89 -8.13 2.78 -2.06
CA VAL A 89 -8.06 1.42 -2.60
C VAL A 89 -9.06 0.55 -1.84
N ARG A 90 -9.72 -0.36 -2.55
CA ARG A 90 -10.64 -1.34 -1.95
C ARG A 90 -10.40 -2.73 -2.49
N GLU A 91 -10.73 -3.72 -1.67
CA GLU A 91 -10.67 -5.16 -1.95
C GLU A 91 -9.28 -5.57 -2.43
N ILE A 92 -8.27 -5.33 -1.59
CA ILE A 92 -6.91 -5.78 -1.84
C ILE A 92 -6.77 -7.19 -1.28
N TYR A 93 -6.40 -8.13 -2.14
CA TYR A 93 -5.99 -9.46 -1.75
C TYR A 93 -4.60 -9.72 -2.31
N PHE A 94 -3.70 -10.14 -1.45
CA PHE A 94 -2.42 -10.68 -1.84
C PHE A 94 -2.32 -12.08 -1.28
N ILE A 95 -2.24 -13.08 -2.14
CA ILE A 95 -2.19 -14.49 -1.74
C ILE A 95 -0.93 -15.10 -2.33
N THR A 96 -0.08 -15.60 -1.45
CA THR A 96 1.10 -16.39 -1.76
C THR A 96 0.93 -17.78 -1.14
N GLU A 97 1.82 -18.72 -1.45
CA GLU A 97 1.84 -20.06 -0.86
C GLU A 97 2.03 -20.00 0.68
N ASP A 98 2.83 -19.05 1.15
CA ASP A 98 3.20 -18.94 2.58
C ASP A 98 2.29 -18.01 3.39
N MET A 99 1.70 -17.01 2.76
CA MET A 99 0.92 -15.98 3.46
C MET A 99 -0.18 -15.38 2.59
N SER A 100 -1.22 -14.87 3.24
CA SER A 100 -2.19 -13.98 2.62
C SER A 100 -2.35 -12.67 3.40
N ILE A 101 -2.53 -11.58 2.66
CA ILE A 101 -2.90 -10.27 3.16
C ILE A 101 -4.24 -9.91 2.52
N ARG A 102 -5.20 -9.49 3.33
CA ARG A 102 -6.51 -9.02 2.87
C ARG A 102 -6.83 -7.68 3.51
N ILE A 103 -7.32 -6.75 2.73
CA ILE A 103 -7.73 -5.41 3.16
C ILE A 103 -9.05 -5.07 2.48
N GLN A 104 -10.08 -4.76 3.27
CA GLN A 104 -11.40 -4.35 2.75
C GLN A 104 -11.31 -3.01 2.02
N ASP A 105 -10.90 -1.97 2.74
CA ASP A 105 -10.74 -0.64 2.19
C ASP A 105 -9.68 0.14 2.95
N GLY A 106 -9.11 1.12 2.27
CA GLY A 106 -8.10 1.97 2.85
C GLY A 106 -7.87 3.20 2.00
N PHE A 107 -7.28 4.21 2.61
CA PHE A 107 -6.86 5.38 1.88
C PHE A 107 -5.57 5.96 2.43
N ILE A 108 -4.81 6.55 1.52
CA ILE A 108 -3.57 7.24 1.79
C ILE A 108 -3.79 8.69 1.37
N ILE A 109 -3.59 9.62 2.28
CA ILE A 109 -3.61 11.06 1.99
C ILE A 109 -2.18 11.54 2.04
N PHE A 110 -1.69 12.01 0.90
CA PHE A 110 -0.43 12.71 0.80
C PHE A 110 -0.66 14.19 0.48
N ARG A 111 -0.40 15.05 1.46
CA ARG A 111 -0.65 16.50 1.37
C ARG A 111 0.50 17.21 0.66
N TRP A 112 0.65 17.02 -0.65
CA TRP A 112 1.77 17.58 -1.41
C TRP A 112 1.73 19.11 -1.55
N TRP A 113 0.55 19.73 -1.48
CA TRP A 113 0.38 21.18 -1.68
C TRP A 113 0.85 21.97 -0.47
N LYS A 114 1.14 21.29 0.63
CA LYS A 114 1.63 21.91 1.85
C LYS A 114 3.10 22.28 1.65
N MET A 115 3.39 23.57 1.76
CA MET A 115 4.76 24.07 1.63
C MET A 115 5.69 23.44 2.66
N TYR A 116 6.90 23.12 2.21
CA TYR A 116 7.93 22.57 3.07
C TYR A 116 8.35 23.60 4.13
N ASN A 117 8.17 23.28 5.40
CA ASN A 117 8.62 24.11 6.51
C ASN A 117 9.91 23.52 7.12
N PRO A 118 11.09 24.09 6.84
CA PRO A 118 12.37 23.59 7.37
C PRO A 118 12.52 23.77 8.89
N LYS A 119 11.71 24.63 9.51
CA LYS A 119 11.75 24.90 10.96
C LYS A 119 10.89 23.94 11.78
N GLN A 120 10.12 23.07 11.12
CA GLN A 120 9.31 22.09 11.82
C GLN A 120 10.24 21.04 12.45
N LYS A 121 10.28 20.98 13.78
CA LYS A 121 11.05 19.98 14.51
C LYS A 121 10.57 18.59 14.06
N GLN A 122 11.46 17.81 13.44
CA GLN A 122 11.17 16.47 12.92
C GLN A 122 10.71 15.49 14.03
N HIS A 123 10.95 15.86 15.30
CA HIS A 123 10.76 15.00 16.47
C HIS A 123 9.48 15.27 17.27
N ASP A 124 8.65 16.22 16.85
CA ASP A 124 7.41 16.52 17.57
C ASP A 124 6.30 15.55 17.16
N PRO A 125 5.81 14.65 18.05
CA PRO A 125 4.69 13.75 17.72
C PRO A 125 3.37 14.51 17.48
N LYS A 126 3.27 15.78 17.93
CA LYS A 126 2.13 16.66 17.63
C LYS A 126 2.28 17.39 16.29
N ALA A 127 3.41 17.21 15.60
CA ALA A 127 3.64 17.78 14.29
C ALA A 127 2.53 17.40 13.31
N GLU A 128 2.14 18.38 12.48
CA GLU A 128 1.18 18.16 11.42
C GLU A 128 1.74 17.16 10.39
N THR A 129 1.02 16.08 10.16
CA THR A 129 1.42 15.01 9.24
C THR A 129 1.10 15.37 7.79
N ARG A 130 2.01 14.98 6.90
CA ARG A 130 1.83 15.06 5.45
C ARG A 130 1.37 13.76 4.84
N LEU A 131 1.74 12.64 5.46
CA LEU A 131 1.27 11.30 5.09
C LEU A 131 0.36 10.78 6.20
N TYR A 132 -0.88 10.48 5.82
CA TYR A 132 -1.86 9.82 6.67
C TYR A 132 -2.36 8.58 5.95
N ILE A 133 -2.31 7.44 6.63
CA ILE A 133 -2.71 6.14 6.10
C ILE A 133 -3.85 5.64 6.99
N MET A 134 -4.96 5.24 6.36
CA MET A 134 -6.08 4.57 7.00
C MET A 134 -6.27 3.22 6.35
N VAL A 135 -6.36 2.15 7.14
CA VAL A 135 -6.61 0.79 6.68
C VAL A 135 -7.77 0.23 7.49
N ASN A 136 -8.75 -0.37 6.83
CA ASN A 136 -9.87 -1.02 7.47
C ASN A 136 -9.84 -2.52 7.18
N ASP A 137 -10.23 -3.31 8.18
CA ASP A 137 -10.21 -4.78 8.19
C ASP A 137 -8.91 -5.35 7.60
N PHE A 138 -7.80 -5.04 8.26
CA PHE A 138 -6.50 -5.59 7.90
C PHE A 138 -6.39 -7.03 8.40
N GLU A 139 -6.34 -7.99 7.47
CA GLU A 139 -6.13 -9.39 7.81
C GLU A 139 -4.80 -9.89 7.26
N PHE A 140 -3.96 -10.43 8.14
CA PHE A 140 -2.71 -11.06 7.77
C PHE A 140 -2.71 -12.51 8.26
N HIS A 141 -2.66 -13.46 7.33
CA HIS A 141 -2.63 -14.87 7.65
C HIS A 141 -1.34 -15.50 7.16
N VAL A 142 -0.53 -16.03 8.08
CA VAL A 142 0.65 -16.84 7.77
C VAL A 142 0.27 -18.31 7.83
N TYR A 143 0.42 -19.01 6.69
CA TYR A 143 0.16 -20.45 6.55
C TYR A 143 1.41 -21.28 6.81
N ASN A 144 2.50 -20.93 6.12
CA ASN A 144 3.72 -21.73 6.09
C ASN A 144 4.97 -20.86 5.96
N ARG A 145 6.14 -21.47 6.18
CA ARG A 145 7.47 -20.86 5.96
C ARG A 145 8.24 -21.70 4.95
N SER A 146 7.68 -21.89 3.76
CA SER A 146 8.19 -22.84 2.76
C SER A 146 9.65 -22.56 2.38
N GLU A 147 10.09 -21.30 2.37
CA GLU A 147 11.50 -20.93 2.17
C GLU A 147 12.45 -21.56 3.20
N LEU A 148 12.09 -21.54 4.50
CA LEU A 148 12.91 -22.17 5.55
C LEU A 148 12.99 -23.68 5.34
N TYR A 149 11.88 -24.31 4.99
CA TYR A 149 11.86 -25.74 4.70
C TYR A 149 12.70 -26.09 3.47
N GLY A 150 12.73 -25.22 2.45
CA GLY A 150 13.61 -25.37 1.30
C GLY A 150 15.09 -25.29 1.68
N GLN A 151 15.48 -24.31 2.50
CA GLN A 151 16.86 -24.18 2.99
C GLN A 151 17.28 -25.39 3.85
N LEU A 152 16.37 -25.90 4.68
CA LEU A 152 16.60 -27.13 5.45
C LEU A 152 16.77 -28.34 4.52
N GLN A 153 15.93 -28.49 3.50
CA GLN A 153 16.06 -29.57 2.51
C GLN A 153 17.41 -29.51 1.79
N GLU A 154 17.86 -28.33 1.39
CA GLU A 154 19.18 -28.14 0.77
C GLU A 154 20.33 -28.48 1.73
N LEU A 155 20.25 -28.02 2.99
CA LEU A 155 21.25 -28.31 4.01
C LEU A 155 21.37 -29.82 4.31
N PHE A 156 20.25 -30.55 4.27
CA PHE A 156 20.22 -31.99 4.52
C PHE A 156 20.33 -32.86 3.25
N GLY A 157 20.44 -32.25 2.05
CA GLY A 157 20.56 -32.95 0.78
C GLY A 157 19.32 -33.77 0.38
N LEU A 158 18.12 -33.33 0.79
CA LEU A 158 16.86 -33.99 0.49
C LEU A 158 16.31 -33.53 -0.87
N ASP A 159 15.58 -34.41 -1.56
CA ASP A 159 14.88 -34.04 -2.79
C ASP A 159 13.76 -33.00 -2.49
N PRO A 160 13.61 -31.97 -3.34
CA PRO A 160 12.64 -30.89 -3.14
C PRO A 160 11.21 -31.38 -3.40
N THR A 161 10.53 -31.82 -2.35
CA THR A 161 9.16 -32.36 -2.45
C THR A 161 8.07 -31.30 -2.30
N ILE A 162 8.38 -30.17 -1.62
CA ILE A 162 7.36 -29.20 -1.17
C ILE A 162 7.21 -28.02 -2.12
N ILE A 163 8.33 -27.53 -2.65
CA ILE A 163 8.36 -26.49 -3.69
C ILE A 163 9.16 -27.09 -4.84
N PRO A 164 8.65 -27.11 -6.09
CA PRO A 164 9.50 -27.48 -7.21
C PRO A 164 10.72 -26.58 -7.18
N ALA A 165 11.92 -27.17 -7.08
CA ALA A 165 13.16 -26.41 -7.10
C ALA A 165 13.09 -25.39 -8.23
N LYS A 166 13.40 -24.13 -7.93
CA LYS A 166 13.61 -23.09 -8.93
C LYS A 166 14.66 -23.59 -9.94
N LYS A 167 14.21 -24.32 -10.95
CA LYS A 167 14.97 -24.54 -12.17
C LYS A 167 14.94 -23.19 -12.87
N ASP A 168 16.02 -22.43 -12.65
CA ASP A 168 16.75 -21.70 -13.70
C ASP A 168 17.18 -20.25 -13.37
N ASP A 169 16.90 -19.70 -12.18
CA ASP A 169 17.36 -18.32 -11.85
C ASP A 169 18.47 -18.23 -10.77
N GLU A 170 18.65 -19.23 -9.90
CA GLU A 170 19.64 -19.16 -8.81
C GLU A 170 21.01 -19.77 -9.14
N LYS A 171 21.08 -20.66 -10.15
CA LYS A 171 22.37 -21.19 -10.64
C LYS A 171 23.22 -20.15 -11.38
N ALA A 172 22.64 -19.01 -11.74
CA ALA A 172 23.37 -17.86 -12.29
C ALA A 172 23.99 -16.95 -11.21
N GLN A 173 23.48 -16.95 -9.97
CA GLN A 173 24.00 -16.08 -8.91
C GLN A 173 25.13 -16.71 -8.08
N VAL A 174 25.16 -18.04 -7.96
CA VAL A 174 26.23 -18.71 -7.18
C VAL A 174 27.56 -18.75 -7.95
N ASN A 175 27.53 -18.86 -9.29
CA ASN A 175 28.72 -18.81 -10.13
C ASN A 175 29.22 -17.38 -10.45
N GLY A 176 28.44 -16.34 -10.10
CA GLY A 176 28.78 -14.93 -10.33
C GLY A 176 29.58 -14.26 -9.22
N ARG A 177 29.74 -14.89 -8.05
CA ARG A 177 30.39 -14.28 -6.87
C ARG A 177 31.92 -14.39 -6.83
N GLN A 178 32.58 -14.93 -7.85
CA GLN A 178 34.02 -15.21 -7.80
C GLN A 178 34.88 -14.57 -8.90
N ARG A 179 34.34 -13.71 -9.78
CA ARG A 179 35.16 -13.03 -10.81
C ARG A 179 34.68 -11.62 -11.19
N THR A 180 34.82 -10.65 -10.29
CA THR A 180 35.02 -9.24 -10.69
C THR A 180 35.80 -8.44 -9.64
N HIS A 181 36.98 -8.93 -9.27
CA HIS A 181 38.03 -8.07 -8.73
C HIS A 181 38.82 -7.52 -9.92
N THR A 182 38.31 -6.48 -10.59
CA THR A 182 39.12 -5.58 -11.44
C THR A 182 38.30 -4.36 -11.83
N ASN A 183 38.86 -3.19 -11.54
CA ASN A 183 38.49 -1.88 -12.07
C ASN A 183 37.19 -1.23 -11.56
N LEU A 184 37.14 -0.94 -10.25
CA LEU A 184 36.44 0.25 -9.75
C LEU A 184 37.32 1.46 -10.07
N GLU A 185 37.20 1.96 -11.31
CA GLU A 185 37.56 3.34 -11.61
C GLU A 185 36.78 4.23 -10.65
N SER A 186 37.54 4.98 -9.87
CA SER A 186 37.08 5.99 -8.95
C SER A 186 36.18 6.99 -9.67
N VAL A 187 34.87 6.71 -9.69
CA VAL A 187 33.87 7.75 -9.77
C VAL A 187 34.09 8.58 -8.51
N LYS A 188 34.75 9.73 -8.68
CA LYS A 188 34.73 10.84 -7.74
C LYS A 188 33.25 11.18 -7.51
N VAL A 189 32.62 10.45 -6.58
CA VAL A 189 31.45 10.91 -5.87
C VAL A 189 31.95 12.13 -5.14
N LYS A 190 31.68 13.30 -5.73
CA LYS A 190 31.88 14.57 -5.05
C LYS A 190 31.24 14.41 -3.68
N THR A 191 32.08 14.52 -2.66
CA THR A 191 31.73 14.79 -1.29
C THR A 191 31.07 16.17 -1.27
N GLU A 192 29.87 16.27 -1.84
CA GLU A 192 28.91 17.26 -1.40
C GLU A 192 28.31 16.64 -0.15
N SER A 193 28.66 17.23 1.00
CA SER A 193 27.93 17.13 2.24
C SER A 193 26.45 16.90 1.96
N GLN A 194 25.98 15.66 2.12
CA GLN A 194 24.54 15.38 2.08
C GLN A 194 23.94 16.14 3.25
N ASP A 195 23.44 17.34 2.97
CA ASP A 195 22.66 18.07 3.94
C ASP A 195 21.52 17.15 4.40
N PRO A 196 21.33 16.95 5.72
CA PRO A 196 20.23 16.15 6.27
C PRO A 196 18.84 16.71 5.89
N SER A 197 18.78 17.86 5.21
CA SER A 197 17.60 18.49 4.62
C SER A 197 17.12 17.87 3.31
N SER A 198 17.99 17.17 2.54
CA SER A 198 17.64 16.57 1.24
C SER A 198 17.02 15.17 1.34
N SER A 199 16.94 14.59 2.54
CA SER A 199 16.34 13.28 2.74
C SER A 199 14.82 13.37 2.70
N TRP A 200 14.14 12.37 2.13
CA TRP A 200 12.67 12.24 2.13
C TRP A 200 12.05 12.39 3.54
N ARG A 201 12.86 12.18 4.58
CA ARG A 201 12.56 12.41 6.01
C ARG A 201 12.18 13.86 6.31
N SER A 202 12.78 14.83 5.60
CA SER A 202 12.40 16.24 5.70
C SER A 202 11.01 16.49 5.08
N LEU A 203 10.70 15.79 3.98
CA LEU A 203 9.41 15.89 3.31
C LEU A 203 8.30 15.25 4.12
N ILE A 204 8.55 14.18 4.90
CA ILE A 204 7.53 13.46 5.67
C ILE A 204 8.10 13.12 7.06
N PRO A 205 8.11 14.08 8.01
CA PRO A 205 8.74 13.87 9.31
C PRO A 205 7.96 12.89 10.20
N VAL A 206 6.63 12.89 10.06
CA VAL A 206 5.72 12.06 10.87
C VAL A 206 4.72 11.37 9.95
N ILE A 207 4.63 10.05 10.08
CA ILE A 207 3.67 9.21 9.39
C ILE A 207 2.68 8.70 10.44
N LYS A 208 1.40 8.96 10.22
CA LYS A 208 0.32 8.42 11.04
C LYS A 208 -0.39 7.34 10.25
N VAL A 209 -0.48 6.16 10.85
CA VAL A 209 -1.21 5.01 10.34
C VAL A 209 -2.31 4.69 11.33
N ASN A 210 -3.54 4.62 10.86
CA ASN A 210 -4.68 4.20 11.64
C ASN A 210 -5.26 2.93 11.02
N VAL A 211 -5.50 1.91 11.85
CA VAL A 211 -6.12 0.65 11.44
C VAL A 211 -7.39 0.46 12.27
N SER A 212 -8.57 0.37 11.64
CA SER A 212 -9.86 0.34 12.37
C SER A 212 -10.27 -1.02 12.91
N THR A 213 -9.81 -2.07 12.24
CA THR A 213 -9.96 -3.47 12.65
C THR A 213 -8.78 -4.22 12.08
N GLY A 214 -8.17 -5.10 12.86
CA GLY A 214 -7.16 -5.99 12.34
C GLY A 214 -7.15 -7.38 12.96
N ARG A 215 -6.69 -8.33 12.15
CA ARG A 215 -6.58 -9.74 12.50
C ARG A 215 -5.28 -10.30 11.97
N LEU A 216 -4.48 -10.86 12.87
CA LEU A 216 -3.30 -11.64 12.54
C LEU A 216 -3.60 -13.10 12.85
N ALA A 217 -3.50 -13.98 11.86
CA ALA A 217 -3.72 -15.41 12.01
C ALA A 217 -2.42 -16.16 11.70
N PHE A 218 -2.02 -17.04 12.63
CA PHE A 218 -0.89 -17.94 12.47
C PHE A 218 -1.41 -19.36 12.62
N GLY A 219 -1.44 -20.09 11.52
CA GLY A 219 -1.88 -21.48 11.55
C GLY A 219 -2.11 -22.06 10.18
N ASN A 220 -1.98 -23.38 10.14
CA ASN A 220 -2.10 -24.19 8.93
C ASN A 220 -3.30 -25.16 9.06
N HIS A 221 -3.87 -25.62 7.95
CA HIS A 221 -4.92 -26.65 7.95
C HIS A 221 -4.43 -28.00 8.51
N TYR A 222 -3.11 -28.22 8.56
CA TYR A 222 -2.52 -29.40 9.20
C TYR A 222 -2.40 -29.28 10.72
N GLN A 223 -2.66 -28.09 11.29
CA GLN A 223 -2.62 -27.88 12.73
C GLN A 223 -4.04 -27.84 13.30
N PRO A 224 -4.29 -28.44 14.48
CA PRO A 224 -5.63 -28.46 15.07
C PRO A 224 -6.09 -27.08 15.56
N GLN A 225 -5.15 -26.18 15.84
CA GLN A 225 -5.41 -24.85 16.38
C GLN A 225 -4.60 -23.79 15.62
N THR A 226 -5.22 -22.62 15.44
CA THR A 226 -4.66 -21.43 14.82
C THR A 226 -4.60 -20.33 15.87
N LEU A 227 -3.44 -19.70 16.03
CA LEU A 227 -3.29 -18.53 16.88
C LEU A 227 -3.83 -17.30 16.13
N CYS A 228 -4.88 -16.69 16.65
CA CYS A 228 -5.46 -15.46 16.12
C CYS A 228 -5.25 -14.31 17.10
N ILE A 229 -4.74 -13.19 16.62
CA ILE A 229 -4.61 -11.94 17.35
C ILE A 229 -5.54 -10.95 16.67
N ASN A 230 -6.58 -10.51 17.38
CA ASN A 230 -7.52 -9.53 16.90
C ASN A 230 -7.33 -8.23 17.67
N PHE A 231 -7.55 -7.11 17.00
CA PHE A 231 -7.63 -5.79 17.60
C PHE A 231 -8.68 -4.97 16.85
N ASP A 232 -9.35 -4.07 17.56
CA ASP A 232 -10.32 -3.16 16.95
C ASP A 232 -9.51 -1.98 16.39
N ASP A 233 -9.26 -0.94 17.18
CA ASP A 233 -8.50 0.21 16.70
C ASP A 233 -6.98 0.10 16.98
N ALA A 234 -6.15 0.52 16.02
CA ALA A 234 -4.71 0.69 16.19
C ALA A 234 -4.23 2.03 15.63
N PHE A 235 -3.71 2.87 16.51
CA PHE A 235 -3.12 4.17 16.18
C PHE A 235 -1.60 4.08 16.23
N LEU A 236 -0.96 4.03 15.06
CA LEU A 236 0.48 3.96 14.92
C LEU A 236 1.03 5.31 14.44
N THR A 237 2.02 5.83 15.15
CA THR A 237 2.75 7.04 14.76
C THR A 237 4.22 6.70 14.60
N TYR A 238 4.70 6.78 13.37
CA TYR A 238 6.11 6.66 13.03
C TYR A 238 6.76 8.03 12.97
N THR A 239 7.89 8.16 13.67
CA THR A 239 8.70 9.37 13.74
C THR A 239 10.18 9.01 13.68
N THR A 240 11.02 9.94 13.25
CA THR A 240 12.47 9.82 13.36
C THR A 240 12.97 10.74 14.47
N LYS A 241 14.00 10.30 15.20
CA LYS A 241 14.68 11.04 16.26
C LYS A 241 16.18 11.11 16.01
N PRO A 242 16.89 12.09 16.61
CA PRO A 242 18.34 12.04 16.56
C PRO A 242 18.80 10.74 17.22
N PRO A 243 19.94 10.21 16.75
CA PRO A 243 20.45 8.93 17.20
C PRO A 243 20.83 9.00 18.69
N SER A 244 20.75 7.85 19.38
CA SER A 244 21.21 7.75 20.77
C SER A 244 22.74 7.67 20.85
N SER A 245 23.37 7.04 19.85
CA SER A 245 24.83 6.99 19.67
C SER A 245 25.31 8.09 18.72
N HIS A 246 26.51 8.62 18.96
CA HIS A 246 27.13 9.60 18.06
C HIS A 246 27.56 8.99 16.70
N LEU A 247 27.61 7.65 16.63
CA LEU A 247 28.05 6.91 15.44
C LEU A 247 26.89 6.58 14.48
N ASP A 248 25.65 6.66 14.96
CA ASP A 248 24.47 6.34 14.16
C ASP A 248 23.95 7.59 13.46
N GLN A 249 23.20 7.42 12.37
CA GLN A 249 22.69 8.59 11.65
C GLN A 249 21.43 9.15 12.30
N PHE A 250 20.49 8.28 12.67
CA PHE A 250 19.22 8.65 13.30
C PHE A 250 18.47 7.39 13.79
N MET A 251 17.47 7.60 14.63
CA MET A 251 16.65 6.56 15.24
C MET A 251 15.24 6.56 14.65
N HIS A 252 14.74 5.40 14.24
CA HIS A 252 13.35 5.13 13.94
C HIS A 252 12.56 4.85 15.21
N ILE A 253 11.39 5.47 15.32
CA ILE A 253 10.48 5.25 16.45
C ILE A 253 9.08 5.02 15.92
N VAL A 254 8.51 3.87 16.28
CA VAL A 254 7.09 3.59 16.10
C VAL A 254 6.45 3.57 17.48
N LYS A 255 5.45 4.44 17.67
CA LYS A 255 4.57 4.43 18.85
C LYS A 255 3.20 3.98 18.41
N GLY A 256 2.70 2.90 18.97
CA GLY A 256 1.37 2.36 18.71
C GLY A 256 0.53 2.38 19.96
N LYS A 257 -0.75 2.75 19.83
CA LYS A 257 -1.79 2.43 20.82
C LYS A 257 -2.79 1.51 20.13
N LEU A 258 -3.01 0.33 20.69
CA LEU A 258 -4.00 -0.63 20.22
C LEU A 258 -5.11 -0.74 21.26
N GLU A 259 -6.34 -0.88 20.79
CA GLU A 259 -7.54 -1.02 21.60
C GLU A 259 -8.16 -2.40 21.40
N ASN A 260 -8.67 -2.97 22.49
CA ASN A 260 -9.34 -4.26 22.56
C ASN A 260 -8.55 -5.41 21.89
N VAL A 261 -7.29 -5.56 22.27
CA VAL A 261 -6.43 -6.64 21.78
C VAL A 261 -6.83 -7.96 22.41
N ARG A 262 -7.13 -8.97 21.58
CA ARG A 262 -7.50 -10.32 22.00
C ARG A 262 -6.66 -11.36 21.28
N VAL A 263 -5.95 -12.18 22.04
CA VAL A 263 -5.18 -13.32 21.56
C VAL A 263 -5.96 -14.60 21.85
N MET A 264 -6.24 -15.38 20.81
CA MET A 264 -7.07 -16.57 20.88
C MET A 264 -6.42 -17.75 20.18
N LEU A 265 -6.63 -18.94 20.71
CA LEU A 265 -6.41 -20.20 20.01
C LEU A 265 -7.75 -20.67 19.47
N VAL A 266 -7.89 -20.62 18.15
CA VAL A 266 -9.12 -20.95 17.43
C VAL A 266 -8.92 -22.32 16.78
N PRO A 267 -9.87 -23.27 16.88
CA PRO A 267 -9.77 -24.54 16.18
C PRO A 267 -9.71 -24.31 14.66
N SER A 268 -8.81 -24.98 13.96
CA SER A 268 -8.68 -24.76 12.52
C SER A 268 -9.85 -25.45 11.77
N PRO A 269 -10.61 -24.74 10.91
CA PRO A 269 -11.85 -25.30 10.33
C PRO A 269 -11.64 -26.49 9.39
N ARG A 270 -10.43 -26.66 8.87
CA ARG A 270 -10.10 -27.64 7.82
C ARG A 270 -9.22 -28.79 8.34
N TYR A 271 -9.02 -28.91 9.64
CA TYR A 271 -8.24 -30.00 10.22
C TYR A 271 -9.03 -31.31 10.23
N VAL A 272 -8.44 -32.36 9.66
CA VAL A 272 -9.06 -33.70 9.50
C VAL A 272 -8.42 -34.73 10.45
N GLY A 273 -7.46 -34.32 11.29
CA GLY A 273 -6.76 -35.23 12.20
C GLY A 273 -7.59 -35.63 13.42
N LEU A 274 -7.27 -36.79 14.01
CA LEU A 274 -7.84 -37.23 15.28
C LEU A 274 -7.45 -36.24 16.40
N GLN A 275 -8.44 -35.65 17.03
CA GLN A 275 -8.27 -34.78 18.19
C GLN A 275 -8.24 -35.68 19.43
N ASN A 276 -7.04 -36.07 19.89
CA ASN A 276 -6.88 -37.04 20.99
C ASN A 276 -7.20 -36.44 22.37
N ASP A 277 -7.07 -35.12 22.53
CA ASP A 277 -7.39 -34.40 23.77
C ASP A 277 -8.67 -33.58 23.59
N GLU A 278 -9.57 -33.66 24.57
CA GLU A 278 -10.78 -32.83 24.60
C GLU A 278 -10.38 -31.35 24.72
N PRO A 279 -10.77 -30.49 23.77
CA PRO A 279 -10.30 -29.11 23.76
C PRO A 279 -10.79 -28.36 25.02
N PRO A 280 -10.00 -27.40 25.53
CA PRO A 280 -10.46 -26.48 26.57
C PRO A 280 -11.81 -25.87 26.17
N ARG A 281 -12.74 -25.74 27.13
CA ARG A 281 -14.06 -25.18 26.87
C ARG A 281 -13.93 -23.83 26.15
N LEU A 282 -14.42 -23.76 24.93
CA LEU A 282 -14.38 -22.57 24.09
C LEU A 282 -15.45 -21.60 24.58
N MET A 283 -15.08 -20.37 24.93
CA MET A 283 -16.04 -19.29 25.17
C MET A 283 -16.21 -18.48 23.88
N GLY A 284 -17.02 -19.02 22.95
CA GLY A 284 -17.26 -18.43 21.63
C GLY A 284 -16.36 -18.99 20.53
N GLU A 285 -15.72 -18.11 19.76
CA GLU A 285 -14.92 -18.47 18.57
C GLU A 285 -13.64 -19.26 18.86
N GLY A 286 -13.13 -19.22 20.11
CA GLY A 286 -11.85 -19.85 20.46
C GLY A 286 -11.57 -19.78 21.95
N PHE A 287 -10.45 -20.37 22.35
CA PHE A 287 -9.89 -20.24 23.69
C PHE A 287 -9.13 -18.92 23.78
N VAL A 288 -9.54 -18.02 24.68
CA VAL A 288 -8.87 -16.74 24.89
C VAL A 288 -7.64 -16.94 25.75
N VAL A 289 -6.46 -16.69 25.19
CA VAL A 289 -5.19 -16.77 25.91
C VAL A 289 -4.90 -15.47 26.65
N MET A 290 -5.18 -14.34 26.00
CA MET A 290 -4.94 -13.01 26.54
C MET A 290 -5.98 -12.04 25.98
N GLN A 291 -6.44 -11.12 26.83
CA GLN A 291 -7.27 -10.01 26.41
C GLN A 291 -6.84 -8.75 27.18
N SER A 292 -6.68 -7.64 26.47
CA SER A 292 -6.38 -6.34 27.06
C SER A 292 -7.16 -5.26 26.33
N ASN A 293 -7.72 -4.30 27.08
CA ASN A 293 -8.46 -3.19 26.49
C ASN A 293 -7.54 -2.15 25.86
N ASP A 294 -6.39 -1.88 26.47
CA ASP A 294 -5.40 -0.93 25.95
C ASP A 294 -4.03 -1.61 25.92
N VAL A 295 -3.32 -1.47 24.80
CA VAL A 295 -1.95 -1.96 24.62
C VAL A 295 -1.12 -0.89 23.93
N ASP A 296 -0.08 -0.42 24.62
CA ASP A 296 0.89 0.51 24.04
C ASP A 296 2.11 -0.25 23.51
N ILE A 297 2.47 0.01 22.25
CA ILE A 297 3.63 -0.56 21.58
C ILE A 297 4.67 0.54 21.35
N TYR A 298 5.90 0.29 21.77
CA TYR A 298 7.03 1.17 21.51
C TYR A 298 8.13 0.37 20.83
N TYR A 299 8.46 0.76 19.60
CA TYR A 299 9.55 0.16 18.84
C TYR A 299 10.58 1.23 18.49
N TYR A 300 11.84 0.95 18.81
CA TYR A 300 12.99 1.81 18.58
C TYR A 300 14.03 1.04 17.77
N MET A 301 14.55 1.66 16.72
CA MET A 301 15.60 1.06 15.87
C MET A 301 16.54 2.14 15.37
N ASP A 302 17.83 2.02 15.65
CA ASP A 302 18.86 2.92 15.16
C ASP A 302 19.33 2.50 13.74
N GLU A 303 19.52 3.48 12.84
CA GLU A 303 20.11 3.26 11.52
C GLU A 303 21.63 3.41 11.61
N PRO A 304 22.41 2.35 11.33
CA PRO A 304 23.85 2.38 11.47
C PRO A 304 24.48 3.35 10.46
N GLY A 305 25.43 4.15 10.92
CA GLY A 305 26.22 5.02 10.06
C GLY A 305 27.20 4.24 9.17
N ILE A 306 27.40 4.71 7.93
CA ILE A 306 28.48 4.23 7.08
C ILE A 306 29.79 4.84 7.61
N PHE A 307 30.64 4.01 8.18
CA PHE A 307 31.98 4.42 8.61
C PHE A 307 33.04 3.87 7.65
N LEU A 308 33.99 4.72 7.23
CA LEU A 308 35.18 4.28 6.50
C LEU A 308 36.16 3.66 7.50
N LEU A 309 36.54 2.40 7.28
CA LEU A 309 37.46 1.57 8.11
C LEU A 309 38.83 2.16 8.47
N GLN A 310 39.11 3.43 8.19
CA GLN A 310 40.42 4.05 8.33
C GLN A 310 40.76 4.55 9.75
N GLU A 311 39.79 4.72 10.66
CA GLU A 311 40.09 5.14 12.06
C GLU A 311 40.21 3.98 13.07
N TRP A 312 40.07 2.72 12.64
CA TRP A 312 40.33 1.56 13.52
C TRP A 312 41.82 1.41 13.91
N GLY A 313 42.70 2.25 13.36
CA GLY A 313 44.13 2.30 13.72
C GLY A 313 44.45 2.94 15.08
N GLN A 314 43.47 3.51 15.81
CA GLN A 314 43.74 4.21 17.08
C GLN A 314 42.99 3.71 18.31
N PHE A 315 42.02 2.80 18.17
CA PHE A 315 41.34 2.20 19.32
C PHE A 315 41.81 0.76 19.55
N ILE A 316 43.03 0.62 20.07
CA ILE A 316 43.37 -0.57 20.87
C ILE A 316 42.58 -0.43 22.17
N VAL A 317 41.47 -1.16 22.25
CA VAL A 317 40.78 -1.42 23.52
C VAL A 317 41.72 -2.31 24.34
N ASN A 318 42.36 -1.73 25.35
CA ASN A 318 42.98 -2.50 26.44
C ASN A 318 41.85 -3.23 27.19
N THR A 319 41.57 -4.46 26.78
CA THR A 319 40.78 -5.41 27.57
C THR A 319 41.67 -5.95 28.71
N TYR A 320 41.58 -5.32 29.88
CA TYR A 320 41.99 -5.97 31.12
C TYR A 320 40.91 -6.97 31.51
N TRP A 321 41.22 -8.25 31.38
CA TRP A 321 40.47 -9.33 32.04
C TRP A 321 40.96 -9.43 33.48
N GLY A 322 40.09 -9.09 34.43
CA GLY A 322 40.27 -9.41 35.85
C GLY A 322 39.61 -10.76 36.13
N PHE A 323 40.37 -11.67 36.74
CA PHE A 323 39.91 -12.94 37.31
C PHE A 323 38.94 -12.72 38.48
#